data_AF-A0A7M7NBL5-F1
#
_entry.id   AF-A0A7M7NBL5-F1
#
_cell.length_a   1.000
_cell.length_b   1.000
_cell.length_c   1.000
_cell.angle_alpha   90.00
_cell.angle_beta   90.00
_cell.angle_gamma   90.00
#
_symmetry.space_group_name_H-M   'P 1'
#
loop_
_entity.id
_entity.type
_entity.pdbx_description
1 polymer ?
#
loop_
_entity_poly.entity_id
_entity_poly.type
_entity_poly.pdbx_seq_one_letter_code
_entity_poly.pdbx_strand_id
1 'polypeptide(L)'
;MSSMSEKDFRLVLRDIAKNMRTDEETDNLGLELGIHQADINGSKVENRHGIDYKGTHNMLMNWSMNQEPTEVLKILRQALDSEGVKRKDLYEWISSMPDVVDMGTTTTAEARAAGVSTLSQTNLVSDRILDKLSRHMPPKTYTSLCTELDIGYYEAIGILMKFNNNYPMATRDCLAQWKTRTGGDMAQLKTILMAAGVRNLVNLHDSDGSNDSNGSAN
;
A
#
# COMPACT_ATOMS: atom_id res chain seq x y z
N MET A 1 9.47 -24.73 -8.21
CA MET A 1 9.76 -24.21 -6.85
C MET A 1 8.59 -23.35 -6.46
N SER A 2 8.04 -23.51 -5.25
CA SER A 2 6.96 -22.63 -4.78
C SER A 2 7.53 -21.25 -4.53
N SER A 3 6.90 -20.20 -5.06
CA SER A 3 7.23 -18.80 -4.81
C SER A 3 6.11 -18.14 -4.00
N MET A 4 6.49 -17.14 -3.20
CA MET A 4 5.55 -16.28 -2.49
C MET A 4 5.13 -15.14 -3.41
N SER A 5 3.83 -14.82 -3.49
CA SER A 5 3.40 -13.63 -4.22
C SER A 5 3.84 -12.36 -3.50
N GLU A 6 4.03 -11.24 -4.22
CA GLU A 6 4.26 -9.92 -3.61
C GLU A 6 3.21 -9.59 -2.53
N LYS A 7 1.94 -9.92 -2.79
CA LYS A 7 0.85 -9.69 -1.83
C LYS A 7 1.07 -10.47 -0.54
N ASP A 8 1.43 -11.74 -0.63
CA ASP A 8 1.69 -12.57 0.54
C ASP A 8 2.92 -12.06 1.30
N PHE A 9 3.96 -11.64 0.58
CA PHE A 9 5.15 -11.05 1.18
C PHE A 9 4.84 -9.76 1.96
N ARG A 10 4.00 -8.89 1.41
CA ARG A 10 3.52 -7.69 2.13
C ARG A 10 2.74 -8.06 3.40
N LEU A 11 1.95 -9.13 3.38
CA LEU A 11 1.27 -9.62 4.59
C LEU A 11 2.28 -10.10 5.64
N VAL A 12 3.38 -10.74 5.22
CA VAL A 12 4.48 -11.14 6.11
C VAL A 12 5.10 -9.93 6.79
N LEU A 13 5.49 -8.90 6.04
CA LEU A 13 6.07 -7.67 6.61
C LEU A 13 5.12 -7.00 7.60
N ARG A 14 3.82 -6.96 7.27
CA ARG A 14 2.78 -6.41 8.14
C ARG A 14 2.66 -7.19 9.44
N ASP A 15 2.70 -8.51 9.38
CA ASP A 15 2.52 -9.35 10.56
C ASP A 15 3.79 -9.39 11.42
N ILE A 16 4.99 -9.22 10.85
CA ILE A 16 6.22 -8.90 11.61
C ILE A 16 6.06 -7.57 12.35
N ALA A 17 5.64 -6.52 11.65
CA ALA A 17 5.47 -5.19 12.23
C ALA A 17 4.48 -5.19 13.41
N LYS A 18 3.34 -5.88 13.28
CA LYS A 18 2.37 -6.08 14.38
C LYS A 18 2.96 -6.74 15.61
N ASN A 19 3.95 -7.58 15.40
CA ASN A 19 4.58 -8.36 16.44
C ASN A 19 5.73 -7.60 17.11
N MET A 20 6.26 -6.51 16.52
CA MET A 20 7.18 -5.60 17.18
C MET A 20 6.41 -4.65 18.10
N ARG A 21 6.31 -5.01 19.38
CA ARG A 21 5.42 -4.37 20.36
C ARG A 21 6.06 -3.19 21.06
N THR A 22 7.37 -3.09 20.98
CA THR A 22 8.16 -2.06 21.65
C THR A 22 8.98 -1.24 20.65
N ASP A 23 9.27 0.00 21.03
CA ASP A 23 10.20 0.86 20.29
C ASP A 23 11.59 0.21 20.19
N GLU A 24 12.03 -0.50 21.25
CA GLU A 24 13.31 -1.22 21.28
C GLU A 24 13.36 -2.37 20.26
N GLU A 25 12.29 -3.17 20.14
CA GLU A 25 12.22 -4.22 19.11
C GLU A 25 12.23 -3.64 17.69
N THR A 26 11.55 -2.51 17.48
CA THR A 26 11.57 -1.78 16.21
C THR A 26 12.96 -1.23 15.90
N ASP A 27 13.64 -0.65 16.91
CA ASP A 27 15.00 -0.15 16.79
C ASP A 27 15.98 -1.25 16.43
N ASN A 28 15.97 -2.36 17.18
CA ASN A 28 16.90 -3.46 16.98
C ASN A 28 16.71 -4.11 15.60
N LEU A 29 15.47 -4.33 15.17
CA LEU A 29 15.21 -4.87 13.83
C LEU A 29 15.69 -3.88 12.75
N GLY A 30 15.35 -2.60 12.88
CA GLY A 30 15.75 -1.60 11.89
C GLY A 30 17.27 -1.49 11.74
N LEU A 31 18.00 -1.48 12.86
CA LEU A 31 19.46 -1.42 12.88
C LEU A 31 20.10 -2.66 12.25
N GLU A 32 19.59 -3.85 12.57
CA GLU A 32 20.09 -5.11 12.00
C GLU A 32 19.85 -5.21 10.49
N LEU A 33 18.75 -4.62 10.01
CA LEU A 33 18.46 -4.50 8.58
C LEU A 33 19.26 -3.37 7.88
N GLY A 34 20.10 -2.64 8.62
CA GLY A 34 20.92 -1.54 8.11
C GLY A 34 20.13 -0.26 7.80
N ILE A 35 18.93 -0.10 8.37
CA ILE A 35 18.07 1.07 8.17
C ILE A 35 18.63 2.26 8.96
N HIS A 36 18.61 3.45 8.37
CA HIS A 36 19.11 4.64 9.04
C HIS A 36 18.25 5.00 10.27
N GLN A 37 18.91 5.39 11.37
CA GLN A 37 18.24 5.76 12.63
C GLN A 37 17.17 6.84 12.47
N ALA A 38 17.31 7.74 11.47
CA ALA A 38 16.31 8.75 11.17
C ALA A 38 14.97 8.13 10.71
N ASP A 39 15.02 7.13 9.84
CA ASP A 39 13.84 6.42 9.34
C ASP A 39 13.20 5.57 10.43
N ILE A 40 14.03 4.95 11.28
CA ILE A 40 13.58 4.21 12.47
C ILE A 40 12.89 5.16 13.48
N ASN A 41 13.44 6.35 13.69
CA ASN A 41 12.79 7.34 14.57
C ASN A 41 11.48 7.84 13.96
N GLY A 42 11.42 8.01 12.64
CA GLY A 42 10.20 8.35 11.91
C GLY A 42 9.10 7.28 12.10
N SER A 43 9.46 6.01 11.96
CA SER A 43 8.53 4.89 12.15
C SER A 43 7.98 4.81 13.58
N LYS A 44 8.82 5.02 14.60
CA LYS A 44 8.37 5.10 16.00
C LYS A 44 7.42 6.26 16.26
N VAL A 45 7.67 7.42 15.68
CA VAL A 45 6.74 8.56 15.78
C VAL A 45 5.39 8.21 15.17
N GLU A 46 5.37 7.48 14.05
CA GLU A 46 4.15 6.97 13.43
C GLU A 46 3.46 5.91 14.31
N ASN A 47 4.21 5.10 15.06
CA ASN A 47 3.69 4.09 15.98
C ASN A 47 3.17 4.64 17.33
N ARG A 48 3.56 5.87 17.73
CA ARG A 48 3.40 6.43 19.10
C ARG A 48 1.97 6.55 19.66
N HIS A 49 0.96 6.12 18.92
CA HIS A 49 -0.37 5.88 19.49
C HIS A 49 -0.54 4.47 20.10
N GLY A 50 0.54 3.69 20.24
CA GLY A 50 0.65 2.48 21.09
C GLY A 50 -0.22 1.30 20.65
N ILE A 51 -0.95 1.44 19.54
CA ILE A 51 -1.87 0.47 18.95
C ILE A 51 -1.55 0.29 17.45
N ASP A 52 -0.72 1.17 16.88
CA ASP A 52 -0.47 1.21 15.44
C ASP A 52 0.95 0.73 15.12
N TYR A 53 1.04 -0.31 14.30
CA TYR A 53 2.28 -0.93 13.81
C TYR A 53 2.66 -0.42 12.42
N LYS A 54 1.89 0.54 11.88
CA LYS A 54 2.04 1.04 10.50
C LYS A 54 3.39 1.69 10.24
N GLY A 55 3.96 2.40 11.21
CA GLY A 55 5.30 2.95 11.07
C GLY A 55 6.32 1.86 10.83
N THR A 56 6.31 0.81 11.67
CA THR A 56 7.19 -0.35 11.49
C THR A 56 6.93 -1.05 10.16
N HIS A 57 5.67 -1.21 9.76
CA HIS A 57 5.32 -1.83 8.48
C HIS A 57 5.86 -1.03 7.29
N ASN A 58 5.65 0.29 7.27
CA ASN A 58 6.12 1.18 6.21
C ASN A 58 7.65 1.20 6.12
N MET A 59 8.33 1.19 7.27
CA MET A 59 9.78 1.08 7.35
C MET A 59 10.28 -0.22 6.69
N LEU A 60 9.65 -1.36 7.01
CA LEU A 60 10.01 -2.65 6.42
C LEU A 60 9.70 -2.72 4.92
N MET A 61 8.58 -2.14 4.49
CA MET A 61 8.22 -2.02 3.07
C MET A 61 9.29 -1.23 2.30
N ASN A 62 9.64 -0.03 2.76
CA ASN A 62 10.64 0.82 2.13
C ASN A 62 12.02 0.15 2.08
N TRP A 63 12.41 -0.53 3.17
CA TRP A 63 13.64 -1.31 3.19
C TRP A 63 13.62 -2.42 2.15
N SER A 64 12.52 -3.19 2.07
CA SER A 64 12.40 -4.35 1.18
C SER A 64 12.45 -3.98 -0.32
N MET A 65 12.00 -2.78 -0.70
CA MET A 65 12.04 -2.30 -2.08
C MET A 65 13.47 -2.08 -2.60
N ASN A 66 14.44 -1.93 -1.71
CA ASN A 66 15.85 -1.76 -2.06
C ASN A 66 16.64 -3.07 -1.99
N GLN A 67 15.98 -4.21 -1.79
CA GLN A 67 16.60 -5.52 -1.71
C GLN A 67 16.33 -6.34 -2.97
N GLU A 68 17.22 -7.30 -3.24
CA GLU A 68 16.97 -8.31 -4.27
C GLU A 68 15.84 -9.25 -3.83
N PRO A 69 14.81 -9.51 -4.67
CA PRO A 69 13.67 -10.36 -4.31
C PRO A 69 14.02 -11.78 -3.85
N THR A 70 15.16 -12.31 -4.27
CA THR A 70 15.66 -13.64 -3.88
C THR A 70 16.42 -13.65 -2.54
N GLU A 71 16.79 -12.47 -2.03
CA GLU A 71 17.59 -12.32 -0.81
C GLU A 71 16.80 -11.69 0.33
N VAL A 72 15.75 -10.92 0.04
CA VAL A 72 15.00 -10.16 1.05
C VAL A 72 14.51 -11.01 2.23
N LEU A 73 13.99 -12.22 1.99
CA LEU A 73 13.55 -13.12 3.06
C LEU A 73 14.71 -13.72 3.84
N LYS A 74 15.86 -13.97 3.18
CA LYS A 74 17.05 -14.49 3.87
C LYS A 74 17.63 -13.45 4.81
N ILE A 75 17.75 -12.20 4.35
CA ILE A 75 18.23 -11.08 5.16
C ILE A 75 17.29 -10.86 6.35
N LEU A 76 15.97 -10.89 6.12
CA LEU A 76 14.99 -10.73 7.17
C LEU A 76 15.05 -11.84 8.22
N ARG A 77 15.25 -13.10 7.82
CA ARG A 77 15.43 -14.22 8.75
C ARG A 77 16.70 -14.05 9.59
N GLN A 78 17.81 -13.70 8.96
CA GLN A 78 19.08 -13.47 9.65
C GLN A 78 18.94 -12.35 10.68
N ALA A 79 18.25 -11.27 10.32
CA ALA A 79 18.03 -10.16 11.24
C ALA A 79 17.17 -10.58 12.44
N LEU A 80 16.13 -11.39 12.24
CA LEU A 80 15.26 -11.86 13.32
C LEU A 80 15.94 -12.86 14.28
N ASP A 81 16.90 -13.64 13.76
CA ASP A 81 17.73 -14.57 14.56
C ASP A 81 18.94 -13.89 15.22
N SER A 82 19.19 -12.61 14.89
CA SER A 82 20.33 -11.89 15.45
C SER A 82 20.20 -11.72 16.97
N GLU A 83 21.36 -11.67 17.64
CA GLU A 83 21.44 -11.45 19.09
C GLU A 83 20.85 -10.10 19.54
N GLY A 84 20.72 -9.14 18.62
CA GLY A 84 20.09 -7.84 18.86
C GLY A 84 18.56 -7.89 18.84
N VAL A 85 17.96 -8.75 18.01
CA VAL A 85 16.50 -8.78 17.81
C VAL A 85 15.84 -9.89 18.63
N LYS A 86 16.40 -11.10 18.64
CA LYS A 86 15.94 -12.26 19.45
C LYS A 86 14.47 -12.65 19.23
N ARG A 87 13.93 -12.47 18.03
CA ARG A 87 12.56 -12.85 17.66
C ARG A 87 12.52 -14.23 17.01
N LYS A 88 12.93 -15.23 17.80
CA LYS A 88 12.95 -16.65 17.38
C LYS A 88 11.57 -17.15 16.95
N ASP A 89 10.52 -16.66 17.59
CA ASP A 89 9.12 -16.92 17.21
C ASP A 89 8.84 -16.52 15.76
N LEU A 90 9.28 -15.34 15.35
CA LEU A 90 9.10 -14.84 13.98
C LEU A 90 10.06 -15.50 12.99
N TYR A 91 11.30 -15.78 13.41
CA TYR A 91 12.26 -16.53 12.61
C TYR A 91 11.73 -17.91 12.23
N GLU A 92 11.24 -18.69 13.20
CA GLU A 92 10.69 -20.02 12.96
C GLU A 92 9.46 -19.96 12.04
N TRP A 93 8.60 -18.97 12.26
CA TRP A 93 7.42 -18.74 11.41
C TRP A 93 7.80 -18.45 9.95
N ILE A 94 8.75 -17.54 9.69
CA ILE A 94 9.19 -17.17 8.33
C ILE A 94 10.05 -18.27 7.69
N SER A 95 10.72 -19.11 8.48
CA SER A 95 11.49 -20.25 7.98
C SER A 95 10.60 -21.35 7.39
N SER A 96 9.31 -21.36 7.71
CA SER A 96 8.32 -22.25 7.07
C SER A 96 7.86 -21.77 5.68
N MET A 97 8.25 -20.55 5.28
CA MET A 97 7.82 -19.90 4.04
C MET A 97 8.82 -20.14 2.90
N PRO A 98 8.38 -20.08 1.62
CA PRO A 98 9.29 -20.21 0.48
C PRO A 98 10.28 -19.04 0.40
N ASP A 99 11.50 -19.32 -0.05
CA ASP A 99 12.60 -18.35 -0.10
C ASP A 99 12.47 -17.30 -1.22
N VAL A 100 11.76 -17.66 -2.29
CA VAL A 100 11.64 -16.83 -3.49
C VAL A 100 10.36 -16.03 -3.40
N VAL A 101 10.49 -14.70 -3.42
CA VAL A 101 9.35 -13.80 -3.63
C VAL A 101 9.22 -13.54 -5.13
N ASP A 102 8.09 -13.94 -5.70
CA ASP A 102 7.68 -13.52 -7.03
C ASP A 102 7.12 -12.09 -6.96
N MET A 103 8.03 -11.14 -7.13
CA MET A 103 7.73 -9.71 -7.21
C MET A 103 7.24 -9.30 -8.61
N GLY A 104 6.89 -10.25 -9.49
CA GLY A 104 6.43 -9.95 -10.83
C GLY A 104 7.48 -9.21 -11.64
N THR A 105 8.66 -9.82 -11.89
CA THR A 105 9.58 -9.29 -12.90
C THR A 105 9.00 -9.55 -14.28
N THR A 106 8.07 -8.71 -14.71
CA THR A 106 7.76 -8.61 -16.14
C THR A 106 8.80 -7.70 -16.76
N THR A 107 9.91 -8.28 -17.18
CA THR A 107 10.79 -7.68 -18.18
C THR A 107 9.93 -7.37 -19.41
N THR A 108 9.76 -6.07 -19.67
CA THR A 108 8.96 -5.47 -20.74
C THR A 108 9.50 -5.78 -22.15
N ALA A 109 9.40 -7.02 -22.64
CA ALA A 109 9.65 -7.25 -24.07
C ALA A 109 8.77 -8.31 -24.75
N GLU A 110 8.23 -9.33 -24.07
CA GLU A 110 7.65 -10.48 -24.82
C GLU A 110 6.25 -10.93 -24.39
N ALA A 111 5.48 -10.08 -23.70
CA ALA A 111 4.04 -10.36 -23.44
C ALA A 111 3.08 -9.56 -24.36
N ARG A 112 3.56 -9.08 -25.52
CA ARG A 112 2.70 -8.56 -26.60
C ARG A 112 2.50 -9.61 -27.71
N ALA A 113 2.00 -10.78 -27.35
CA ALA A 113 1.24 -11.63 -28.25
C ALA A 113 0.57 -12.73 -27.43
N ALA A 114 -0.73 -12.93 -27.64
CA ALA A 114 -1.56 -14.00 -27.07
C ALA A 114 -1.92 -13.83 -25.58
N GLY A 115 -3.07 -13.20 -25.35
CA GLY A 115 -3.72 -13.19 -24.03
C GLY A 115 -4.88 -12.23 -23.86
N VAL A 116 -5.55 -11.80 -24.95
CA VAL A 116 -6.86 -11.16 -24.83
C VAL A 116 -7.83 -12.20 -24.29
N SER A 117 -8.15 -12.11 -23.00
CA SER A 117 -9.34 -12.75 -22.43
C SER A 117 -10.00 -11.80 -21.45
N THR A 118 -10.78 -10.89 -22.02
CA THR A 118 -12.05 -10.37 -21.46
C THR A 118 -12.13 -10.23 -19.93
N LEU A 119 -11.35 -9.31 -19.35
CA LEU A 119 -11.85 -8.61 -18.16
C LEU A 119 -12.84 -7.55 -18.68
N SER A 120 -14.14 -7.76 -18.45
CA SER A 120 -15.18 -6.83 -18.86
C SER A 120 -14.83 -5.40 -18.42
N GLN A 121 -14.76 -4.47 -19.38
CA GLN A 121 -14.49 -3.03 -19.16
C GLN A 121 -15.42 -2.37 -18.12
N THR A 122 -16.45 -3.07 -17.65
CA THR A 122 -17.44 -2.65 -16.65
C THR A 122 -16.93 -2.69 -15.20
N ASN A 123 -15.81 -3.35 -14.91
CA ASN A 123 -15.26 -3.45 -13.54
C ASN A 123 -14.07 -2.53 -13.25
N LEU A 124 -13.66 -1.71 -14.24
CA LEU A 124 -12.54 -0.78 -14.08
C LEU A 124 -13.02 0.59 -13.60
N VAL A 125 -12.18 1.24 -12.79
CA VAL A 125 -12.46 2.57 -12.26
C VAL A 125 -12.28 3.62 -13.37
N SER A 126 -13.36 4.33 -13.70
CA SER A 126 -13.33 5.46 -14.63
C SER A 126 -12.73 6.71 -13.99
N ASP A 127 -12.20 7.61 -14.82
CA ASP A 127 -11.64 8.89 -14.34
C ASP A 127 -12.71 9.78 -13.67
N ARG A 128 -13.96 9.65 -14.10
CA ARG A 128 -15.11 10.31 -13.48
C ARG A 128 -15.33 9.86 -12.04
N ILE A 129 -15.10 8.58 -11.73
CA ILE A 129 -15.16 8.08 -10.35
C ILE A 129 -14.01 8.67 -9.53
N LEU A 130 -12.80 8.70 -10.09
CA LEU A 130 -11.64 9.30 -9.41
C LEU A 130 -11.85 10.79 -9.12
N ASP A 131 -12.45 11.54 -10.05
CA ASP A 131 -12.79 12.96 -9.86
C ASP A 131 -13.85 13.17 -8.78
N LYS A 132 -14.88 12.31 -8.71
CA LYS A 132 -15.89 12.38 -7.64
C LYS A 132 -15.26 12.07 -6.29
N LEU A 133 -14.51 10.97 -6.19
CA LEU A 133 -13.86 10.58 -4.94
C LEU A 133 -12.90 11.66 -4.44
N SER A 134 -12.10 12.25 -5.33
CA SER A 134 -11.13 13.27 -4.93
C SER A 134 -11.79 14.54 -4.37
N ARG A 135 -12.94 14.96 -4.94
CA ARG A 135 -13.70 16.13 -4.45
C ARG A 135 -14.40 15.89 -3.11
N HIS A 136 -14.82 14.66 -2.87
CA HIS A 136 -15.58 14.30 -1.66
C HIS A 136 -14.72 13.68 -0.56
N MET A 137 -13.42 13.50 -0.79
CA MET A 137 -12.49 12.97 0.19
C MET A 137 -12.30 13.95 1.35
N PRO A 138 -12.56 13.55 2.61
CA PRO A 138 -12.24 14.39 3.76
C PRO A 138 -10.72 14.61 3.87
N PRO A 139 -10.24 15.85 4.06
CA PRO A 139 -8.80 16.13 4.20
C PRO A 139 -8.11 15.28 5.28
N LYS A 140 -8.80 15.04 6.40
CA LYS A 140 -8.30 14.25 7.53
C LYS A 140 -8.03 12.76 7.20
N THR A 141 -8.59 12.24 6.10
CA THR A 141 -8.39 10.84 5.68
C THR A 141 -7.38 10.72 4.55
N TYR A 142 -6.80 11.83 4.09
CA TYR A 142 -5.86 11.84 2.95
C TYR A 142 -4.65 10.94 3.19
N THR A 143 -3.98 11.09 4.34
CA THR A 143 -2.81 10.27 4.68
C THR A 143 -3.16 8.80 4.82
N SER A 144 -4.31 8.47 5.43
CA SER A 144 -4.83 7.11 5.52
C SER A 144 -5.12 6.54 4.13
N LEU A 145 -5.75 7.30 3.24
CA LEU A 145 -6.01 6.89 1.87
C LEU A 145 -4.71 6.65 1.09
N CYS A 146 -3.75 7.59 1.14
CA CYS A 146 -2.45 7.44 0.49
C CYS A 146 -1.76 6.15 0.93
N THR A 147 -1.79 5.86 2.23
CA THR A 147 -1.24 4.63 2.79
C THR A 147 -1.90 3.38 2.18
N GLU A 148 -3.23 3.34 2.12
CA GLU A 148 -3.96 2.21 1.52
C GLU A 148 -3.78 2.11 -0.01
N LEU A 149 -3.41 3.22 -0.66
CA LEU A 149 -3.01 3.28 -2.07
C LEU A 149 -1.54 2.91 -2.29
N ASP A 150 -0.81 2.53 -1.24
CA ASP A 150 0.62 2.22 -1.25
C ASP A 150 1.49 3.45 -1.61
N ILE A 151 1.16 4.60 -1.01
CA ILE A 151 1.90 5.86 -1.12
C ILE A 151 2.37 6.23 0.27
N GLY A 152 3.69 6.25 0.46
CA GLY A 152 4.31 6.53 1.75
C GLY A 152 4.01 7.94 2.26
N TYR A 153 4.10 8.15 3.58
CA TYR A 153 3.75 9.43 4.20
C TYR A 153 4.51 10.63 3.59
N TYR A 154 5.84 10.53 3.45
CA TYR A 154 6.64 11.62 2.89
C TYR A 154 6.31 11.90 1.42
N GLU A 155 6.03 10.85 0.65
CA GLU A 155 5.58 10.99 -0.74
C GLU A 155 4.21 11.69 -0.79
N ALA A 156 3.26 11.27 0.06
CA ALA A 156 1.95 11.90 0.17
C ALA A 156 2.06 13.38 0.58
N ILE A 157 2.93 13.73 1.53
CA ILE A 157 3.19 15.12 1.90
C ILE A 157 3.83 15.89 0.73
N GLY A 158 4.78 15.30 0.00
CA GLY A 158 5.38 15.89 -1.18
C GLY A 158 4.36 16.19 -2.29
N ILE A 159 3.44 15.25 -2.54
CA ILE A 159 2.32 15.43 -3.48
C ILE A 159 1.40 16.55 -2.98
N LEU A 160 1.05 16.56 -1.72
CA LEU A 160 0.18 17.59 -1.14
C LEU A 160 0.80 19.00 -1.25
N MET A 161 2.11 19.13 -0.99
CA MET A 161 2.87 20.37 -1.16
C MET A 161 2.92 20.81 -2.63
N LYS A 162 3.15 19.89 -3.57
CA LYS A 162 3.11 20.16 -5.02
C LYS A 162 1.79 20.80 -5.46
N PHE A 163 0.69 20.44 -4.79
CA PHE A 163 -0.63 21.01 -5.03
C PHE A 163 -1.02 22.12 -4.05
N ASN A 164 -0.07 22.78 -3.38
CA ASN A 164 -0.33 23.89 -2.44
C ASN A 164 -1.36 23.52 -1.35
N ASN A 165 -1.25 22.33 -0.79
CA ASN A 165 -2.20 21.77 0.19
C ASN A 165 -3.63 21.61 -0.34
N ASN A 166 -3.81 21.55 -1.66
CA ASN A 166 -5.10 21.23 -2.27
C ASN A 166 -5.36 19.73 -2.20
N TYR A 167 -6.02 19.30 -1.12
CA TYR A 167 -6.35 17.90 -0.85
C TYR A 167 -7.12 17.22 -1.99
N PRO A 168 -8.13 17.84 -2.65
CA PRO A 168 -8.77 17.24 -3.82
C PRO A 168 -7.79 16.94 -4.96
N MET A 169 -6.93 17.89 -5.33
CA MET A 169 -5.96 17.67 -6.42
C MET A 169 -4.92 16.60 -6.04
N ALA A 170 -4.40 16.66 -4.82
CA ALA A 170 -3.45 15.68 -4.30
C ALA A 170 -4.06 14.27 -4.23
N THR A 171 -5.31 14.15 -3.78
CA THR A 171 -6.06 12.88 -3.74
C THR A 171 -6.24 12.33 -5.15
N ARG A 172 -6.58 13.19 -6.11
CA ARG A 172 -6.79 12.78 -7.51
C ARG A 172 -5.51 12.23 -8.13
N ASP A 173 -4.37 12.84 -7.83
CA ASP A 173 -3.05 12.41 -8.27
C ASP A 173 -2.70 11.04 -7.68
N CYS A 174 -2.88 10.86 -6.37
CA CYS A 174 -2.67 9.58 -5.68
C CYS A 174 -3.51 8.44 -6.28
N LEU A 175 -4.79 8.71 -6.53
CA LEU A 175 -5.70 7.75 -7.17
C LEU A 175 -5.30 7.42 -8.62
N ALA A 176 -4.79 8.41 -9.36
CA ALA A 176 -4.32 8.21 -10.73
C ALA A 176 -3.05 7.34 -10.75
N GLN A 177 -2.11 7.58 -9.83
CA GLN A 177 -0.92 6.76 -9.67
C GLN A 177 -1.28 5.31 -9.34
N TRP A 178 -2.16 5.09 -8.35
CA TRP A 178 -2.65 3.77 -7.99
C TRP A 178 -3.30 3.05 -9.19
N LYS A 179 -4.18 3.72 -9.94
CA LYS A 179 -4.83 3.16 -11.13
C LYS A 179 -3.81 2.77 -12.21
N THR A 180 -2.77 3.58 -12.39
CA THR A 180 -1.68 3.31 -13.34
C THR A 180 -0.87 2.09 -12.92
N ARG A 181 -0.61 1.92 -11.61
CA ARG A 181 0.13 0.76 -11.06
C ARG A 181 -0.68 -0.55 -11.10
N THR A 182 -1.98 -0.49 -10.83
CA THR A 182 -2.80 -1.69 -10.56
C THR A 182 -3.78 -2.06 -11.68
N GLY A 183 -3.95 -1.20 -12.68
CA GLY A 183 -5.00 -1.32 -13.69
C GLY A 183 -6.37 -0.79 -13.24
N GLY A 184 -6.53 -0.44 -11.95
CA GLY A 184 -7.71 0.25 -11.42
C GLY A 184 -8.95 -0.62 -11.26
N ASP A 185 -8.82 -1.74 -10.55
CA ASP A 185 -9.95 -2.61 -10.22
C ASP A 185 -10.92 -1.95 -9.21
N MET A 186 -12.22 -1.94 -9.53
CA MET A 186 -13.22 -1.28 -8.69
C MET A 186 -13.42 -1.97 -7.33
N ALA A 187 -13.31 -3.30 -7.25
CA ALA A 187 -13.48 -4.01 -5.98
C ALA A 187 -12.32 -3.74 -5.02
N GLN A 188 -11.09 -3.66 -5.55
CA GLN A 188 -9.91 -3.21 -4.82
C GLN A 188 -10.09 -1.78 -4.32
N LEU A 189 -10.54 -0.85 -5.17
CA LEU A 189 -10.80 0.53 -4.74
C LEU A 189 -11.82 0.60 -3.61
N LYS A 190 -12.92 -0.16 -3.67
CA LYS A 190 -13.91 -0.21 -2.58
C LYS A 190 -13.28 -0.69 -1.27
N THR A 191 -12.42 -1.69 -1.34
CA THR A 191 -11.69 -2.22 -0.16
C THR A 191 -10.77 -1.16 0.44
N ILE A 192 -10.00 -0.46 -0.40
CA ILE A 192 -9.12 0.66 -0.02
C ILE A 192 -9.92 1.78 0.66
N LEU A 193 -11.05 2.19 0.10
CA LEU A 193 -11.92 3.22 0.67
C LEU A 193 -12.50 2.82 2.03
N MET A 194 -12.83 1.53 2.22
CA MET A 194 -13.28 1.01 3.51
C MET A 194 -12.14 1.04 4.55
N ALA A 195 -10.95 0.59 4.17
CA ALA A 195 -9.77 0.58 5.04
C ALA A 195 -9.34 2.01 5.45
N ALA A 196 -9.42 2.97 4.52
CA ALA A 196 -9.15 4.38 4.76
C ALA A 196 -10.24 5.10 5.60
N GLY A 197 -11.28 4.40 6.05
CA GLY A 197 -12.33 4.94 6.91
C GLY A 197 -13.38 5.80 6.18
N VAL A 198 -13.43 5.76 4.85
CA VAL A 198 -14.32 6.57 4.00
C VAL A 198 -15.40 5.73 3.30
N ARG A 199 -15.96 4.77 4.04
CA ARG A 199 -17.06 3.87 3.63
C ARG A 199 -18.25 4.58 2.96
N ASN A 200 -18.56 5.81 3.36
CA ASN A 200 -19.69 6.58 2.81
C ASN A 200 -19.47 6.96 1.33
N LEU A 201 -18.23 6.97 0.86
CA LEU A 201 -17.88 7.32 -0.52
C LEU A 201 -17.97 6.12 -1.48
N VAL A 202 -18.12 4.90 -0.95
CA VAL A 202 -18.22 3.64 -1.73
C VAL A 202 -19.48 3.62 -2.61
N ASN A 203 -20.53 4.32 -2.20
CA ASN A 203 -21.84 4.34 -2.87
C ASN A 203 -21.98 5.46 -3.94
N LEU A 204 -20.96 6.31 -4.12
CA LEU A 204 -20.99 7.42 -5.10
C LEU A 204 -21.02 6.94 -6.58
N HIS A 205 -20.79 5.66 -6.81
CA HIS A 205 -20.89 5.02 -8.12
C HIS A 205 -22.36 4.80 -8.55
N ASP A 206 -23.26 4.54 -7.60
CA ASP A 206 -24.60 4.03 -7.89
C ASP A 206 -25.66 5.14 -8.04
N SER A 207 -25.27 6.41 -7.84
CA SER A 207 -26.20 7.55 -7.78
C SER A 207 -26.40 8.31 -9.10
N ASP A 208 -25.98 7.76 -10.24
CA ASP A 208 -26.12 8.43 -11.55
C ASP A 208 -27.06 7.68 -12.52
N GLY A 209 -28.10 7.07 -11.97
CA GLY A 209 -29.30 6.70 -12.71
C GLY A 209 -30.44 7.63 -12.30
N SER A 210 -31.02 8.31 -13.29
CA SER A 210 -32.21 9.19 -13.21
C SER A 210 -31.94 10.67 -12.87
N ASN A 211 -31.66 11.50 -13.90
CA ASN A 211 -32.65 12.49 -14.33
C ASN A 211 -32.30 13.11 -15.71
N ASP A 212 -32.36 12.31 -16.77
CA ASP A 212 -32.55 12.83 -18.14
C ASP A 212 -33.95 12.43 -18.60
N SER A 213 -34.93 13.27 -18.32
CA SER A 213 -36.21 13.29 -19.03
C SER A 213 -36.96 14.61 -18.78
N ASN A 214 -36.95 15.40 -19.85
CA ASN A 214 -38.04 16.23 -20.33
C ASN A 214 -38.12 17.71 -19.91
N GLY A 215 -37.81 18.57 -20.89
CA GLY A 215 -38.02 20.01 -20.82
C GLY A 215 -37.66 20.72 -22.12
N SER A 216 -38.15 20.26 -23.26
CA SER A 216 -38.23 21.09 -24.46
C SER A 216 -39.51 20.83 -25.25
N ALA A 217 -40.09 21.93 -25.70
CA ALA A 217 -41.24 22.09 -26.59
C ALA A 217 -42.64 21.90 -25.97
N ASN A 218 -43.27 23.01 -25.56
CA ASN A 218 -44.08 23.82 -26.47
C ASN A 218 -44.24 25.25 -25.95
#